data_AF-C4IFN7-F1
#
_entry.id   AF-C4IFN7-F1
#
_cell.length_a   1.000
_cell.length_b   1.000
_cell.length_c   1.000
_cell.angle_alpha   90.00
_cell.angle_beta   90.00
_cell.angle_gamma   90.00
#
_symmetry.space_group_name_H-M   'P 1'
#
loop_
_entity.id
_entity.type
_entity.pdbx_description
1 polymer ?
#
loop_
_entity_poly.entity_id
_entity_poly.type
_entity_poly.pdbx_seq_one_letter_code
_entity_poly.pdbx_strand_id
1 'polypeptide(L)'
;MEELKNAIEEIAKEKIIKVVISNKINKETKYNKIVFLLKESKNKEYYQIEKYTDKQVFHENIDLDLFKSKFEESIAIGYKQVSAWSDSVTYDLRISKKGKVHLGKKMDDNDNIAKKSHNKKKNYILQEGMIIEPLIDLGVFTKEGKVINSKYDKYKQINRFVEIIDDEIKKNDYKELTILDFGCGKSYLTFVLYYYFVKIKKINVKMIGLDLKEDVIKKCNEIAKAYKYDNLHFELGDINGFKYNNKVDMVITLHACDTATDYALYNAVKWNAKMIFSVPCCQHEFNSMMKSDSLSILTKYGIVQERVAALMTDAVRANILEACGYRTQLLEFIDIAHSPKNILIRASKGNITKEKKEKSLLEVNNLVNEFNFEPTLLKLVKNDNLV
;
A
#
# COMPACT_ATOMS: atom_id res chain seq x y z
N MET A 1 22.18 -17.00 42.31
CA MET A 1 20.89 -16.33 42.58
C MET A 1 21.08 -14.83 42.75
N GLU A 2 22.02 -14.39 43.60
CA GLU A 2 22.38 -12.97 43.80
C GLU A 2 22.81 -12.24 42.52
N GLU A 3 23.74 -12.82 41.75
CA GLU A 3 24.25 -12.22 40.50
C GLU A 3 23.15 -12.01 39.43
N LEU A 4 22.15 -12.91 39.39
CA LEU A 4 21.03 -12.80 38.46
C LEU A 4 20.08 -11.67 38.86
N LYS A 5 19.80 -11.56 40.17
CA LYS A 5 18.99 -10.44 40.71
C LYS A 5 19.67 -9.11 40.40
N ASN A 6 20.96 -8.98 40.68
CA ASN A 6 21.72 -7.75 40.39
C ASN A 6 21.68 -7.38 38.89
N ALA A 7 21.78 -8.37 38.00
CA ALA A 7 21.69 -8.13 36.56
C ALA A 7 20.28 -7.70 36.11
N ILE A 8 19.23 -8.27 36.71
CA ILE A 8 17.84 -7.86 36.45
C ILE A 8 17.59 -6.44 36.97
N GLU A 9 18.10 -6.11 38.16
CA GLU A 9 18.02 -4.76 38.72
C GLU A 9 18.71 -3.73 37.85
N GLU A 10 19.89 -4.05 37.32
CA GLU A 10 20.61 -3.17 36.41
C GLU A 10 19.83 -2.89 35.12
N ILE A 11 19.18 -3.91 34.54
CA ILE A 11 18.32 -3.76 33.35
C ILE A 11 17.08 -2.92 33.69
N ALA A 12 16.46 -3.16 34.86
CA ALA A 12 15.22 -2.51 35.27
C ALA A 12 15.38 -1.04 35.70
N LYS A 13 16.61 -0.52 35.85
CA LYS A 13 16.89 0.90 36.07
C LYS A 13 16.58 1.76 34.84
N GLU A 14 16.65 1.18 33.66
CA GLU A 14 16.38 1.85 32.39
C GLU A 14 14.91 1.72 31.99
N LYS A 15 14.42 2.65 31.19
CA LYS A 15 13.12 2.50 30.51
C LYS A 15 13.27 1.53 29.34
N ILE A 16 12.97 0.26 29.59
CA ILE A 16 13.13 -0.80 28.59
C ILE A 16 12.00 -0.76 27.56
N ILE A 17 12.36 -0.73 26.29
CA ILE A 17 11.44 -0.72 25.15
C ILE A 17 11.01 -2.15 24.80
N LYS A 18 11.96 -3.09 24.90
CA LYS A 18 11.74 -4.49 24.57
C LYS A 18 12.62 -5.41 25.41
N VAL A 19 12.07 -6.56 25.81
CA VAL A 19 12.84 -7.69 26.37
C VAL A 19 12.49 -8.95 25.61
N VAL A 20 13.48 -9.78 25.34
CA VAL A 20 13.31 -11.14 24.81
C VAL A 20 14.01 -12.12 25.75
N ILE A 21 13.22 -12.99 26.38
CA ILE A 21 13.67 -14.09 27.23
C ILE A 21 13.55 -15.38 26.42
N SER A 22 14.65 -16.13 26.28
CA SER A 22 14.71 -17.30 25.40
C SER A 22 15.73 -18.33 25.86
N ASN A 23 15.87 -19.42 25.08
CA ASN A 23 16.80 -20.53 25.36
C ASN A 23 16.44 -21.28 26.65
N LYS A 24 15.32 -22.03 26.60
CA LYS A 24 14.79 -22.80 27.73
C LYS A 24 15.81 -23.80 28.30
N ILE A 25 15.87 -23.91 29.62
CA ILE A 25 16.73 -24.84 30.35
C ILE A 25 16.19 -26.26 30.22
N ASN A 26 14.87 -26.44 30.44
CA ASN A 26 14.19 -27.72 30.34
C ASN A 26 13.30 -27.75 29.08
N LYS A 27 13.23 -28.90 28.41
CA LYS A 27 12.38 -29.07 27.21
C LYS A 27 10.89 -28.98 27.54
N GLU A 28 10.53 -29.29 28.79
CA GLU A 28 9.16 -29.28 29.34
C GLU A 28 8.65 -27.85 29.65
N THR A 29 9.50 -26.83 29.61
CA THR A 29 9.06 -25.44 29.77
C THR A 29 8.07 -25.08 28.65
N LYS A 30 6.84 -24.73 29.06
CA LYS A 30 5.68 -24.51 28.16
C LYS A 30 5.93 -23.48 27.05
N TYR A 31 6.63 -22.40 27.36
CA TYR A 31 6.87 -21.31 26.41
C TYR A 31 8.30 -21.38 25.89
N ASN A 32 8.47 -21.20 24.58
CA ASN A 32 9.77 -21.19 23.91
C ASN A 32 10.49 -19.85 24.07
N LYS A 33 9.69 -18.78 24.17
CA LYS A 33 10.17 -17.39 24.26
C LYS A 33 9.11 -16.54 24.94
N ILE A 34 9.54 -15.61 25.77
CA ILE A 34 8.69 -14.58 26.38
C ILE A 34 9.23 -13.22 25.93
N VAL A 35 8.36 -12.35 25.43
CA VAL A 35 8.73 -11.02 24.94
C VAL A 35 7.94 -9.96 25.71
N PHE A 36 8.61 -8.96 26.26
CA PHE A 36 7.98 -7.77 26.81
C PHE A 36 8.13 -6.65 25.79
N LEU A 37 7.05 -5.93 25.50
CA LEU A 37 7.04 -4.77 24.60
C LEU A 37 6.39 -3.59 25.31
N LEU A 38 7.11 -2.48 25.42
CA LEU A 38 6.53 -1.23 25.88
C LEU A 38 5.57 -0.71 24.81
N LYS A 39 4.32 -0.49 25.19
CA LYS A 39 3.24 0.02 24.32
C LYS A 39 2.59 1.24 24.95
N GLU A 40 1.93 2.02 24.12
CA GLU A 40 1.17 3.21 24.53
C GLU A 40 -0.23 3.15 23.92
N SER A 41 -1.24 3.42 24.75
CA SER A 41 -2.63 3.56 24.31
C SER A 41 -3.32 4.65 25.13
N LYS A 42 -4.05 5.55 24.47
CA LYS A 42 -4.76 6.68 25.10
C LYS A 42 -3.87 7.48 26.09
N ASN A 43 -2.61 7.76 25.71
CA ASN A 43 -1.59 8.44 26.52
C ASN A 43 -1.21 7.73 27.84
N LYS A 44 -1.51 6.43 27.98
CA LYS A 44 -1.01 5.59 29.07
C LYS A 44 -0.06 4.53 28.51
N GLU A 45 1.14 4.45 29.09
CA GLU A 45 2.13 3.42 28.78
C GLU A 45 1.89 2.15 29.61
N TYR A 46 2.14 1.00 29.00
CA TYR A 46 2.02 -0.31 29.62
C TYR A 46 2.95 -1.32 28.92
N TYR A 47 3.29 -2.43 29.56
CA TYR A 47 4.00 -3.52 28.89
C TYR A 47 3.02 -4.58 28.40
N GLN A 48 3.17 -5.01 27.15
CA GLN A 48 2.55 -6.22 26.65
C GLN A 48 3.55 -7.38 26.70
N ILE A 49 3.17 -8.44 27.40
CA ILE A 49 3.90 -9.71 27.46
C ILE A 49 3.33 -10.65 26.40
N GLU A 50 4.21 -11.18 25.56
CA GLU A 50 3.90 -12.19 24.54
C GLU A 50 4.61 -13.50 24.89
N LYS A 51 3.84 -14.54 25.21
CA LYS A 51 4.35 -15.87 25.58
C LYS A 51 4.13 -16.83 24.41
N TYR A 52 5.23 -17.23 23.76
CA TYR A 52 5.21 -18.03 22.53
C TYR A 52 5.31 -19.53 22.86
N THR A 53 4.38 -20.33 22.34
CA THR A 53 4.51 -21.80 22.24
C THR A 53 4.93 -22.19 20.82
N ASP A 54 4.91 -23.47 20.48
CA ASP A 54 5.16 -23.92 19.10
C ASP A 54 4.04 -23.50 18.12
N LYS A 55 2.81 -23.31 18.61
CA LYS A 55 1.62 -23.12 17.77
C LYS A 55 0.84 -21.83 18.04
N GLN A 56 1.05 -21.20 19.20
CA GLN A 56 0.23 -20.10 19.69
C GLN A 56 1.07 -19.03 20.38
N VAL A 57 0.52 -17.82 20.44
CA VAL A 57 1.07 -16.70 21.20
C VAL A 57 -0.01 -16.20 22.17
N PHE A 58 0.34 -16.12 23.45
CA PHE A 58 -0.54 -15.58 24.49
C PHE A 58 -0.12 -14.15 24.83
N HIS A 59 -1.10 -13.27 25.02
CA HIS A 59 -0.88 -11.85 25.29
C HIS A 59 -1.42 -11.47 26.66
N GLU A 60 -0.63 -10.70 27.42
CA GLU A 60 -0.98 -10.16 28.75
C GLU A 60 -0.49 -8.71 28.82
N ASN A 61 -1.32 -7.78 29.30
CA ASN A 61 -0.91 -6.38 29.49
C ASN A 61 -0.72 -6.11 30.98
N ILE A 62 0.38 -5.45 31.34
CA ILE A 62 0.72 -5.11 32.71
C ILE A 62 1.07 -3.60 32.81
N ASP A 63 0.81 -3.01 33.96
CA ASP A 63 1.27 -1.65 34.27
C ASP A 63 2.81 -1.62 34.42
N LEU A 64 3.40 -0.43 34.30
CA LEU A 64 4.86 -0.24 34.27
C LEU A 64 5.57 -0.66 35.57
N ASP A 65 4.91 -0.45 36.71
CA ASP A 65 5.39 -0.82 38.04
C ASP A 65 5.50 -2.35 38.24
N LEU A 66 4.71 -3.12 37.49
CA LEU A 66 4.75 -4.59 37.50
C LEU A 66 5.85 -5.17 36.60
N PHE A 67 6.58 -4.36 35.85
CA PHE A 67 7.60 -4.85 34.91
C PHE A 67 8.68 -5.68 35.60
N LYS A 68 9.30 -5.15 36.65
CA LYS A 68 10.42 -5.82 37.36
C LYS A 68 9.97 -7.18 37.91
N SER A 69 8.84 -7.22 38.60
CA SER A 69 8.33 -8.45 39.22
C SER A 69 7.98 -9.52 38.17
N LYS A 70 7.33 -9.13 37.07
CA LYS A 70 7.00 -10.06 35.97
C LYS A 70 8.22 -10.50 35.17
N PHE A 71 9.22 -9.65 35.05
CA PHE A 71 10.47 -9.98 34.39
C PHE A 71 11.28 -11.01 35.20
N GLU A 72 11.37 -10.83 36.52
CA GLU A 72 11.97 -11.79 37.45
C GLU A 72 11.25 -13.14 37.42
N GLU A 73 9.92 -13.14 37.51
CA GLU A 73 9.09 -14.36 37.41
C GLU A 73 9.37 -15.09 36.09
N SER A 74 9.44 -14.36 34.98
CA SER A 74 9.62 -14.92 33.64
C SER A 74 10.98 -15.57 33.44
N ILE A 75 12.06 -15.02 34.01
CA ILE A 75 13.40 -15.63 33.93
C ILE A 75 13.48 -16.86 34.85
N ALA A 76 12.87 -16.79 36.05
CA ALA A 76 12.88 -17.89 37.03
C ALA A 76 12.24 -19.19 36.51
N ILE A 77 11.34 -19.09 35.52
CA ILE A 77 10.71 -20.22 34.82
C ILE A 77 11.72 -21.06 33.99
N GLY A 78 12.97 -20.62 33.87
CA GLY A 78 14.09 -21.45 33.43
C GLY A 78 14.55 -21.16 32.02
N TYR A 79 15.06 -19.94 31.79
CA TYR A 79 15.66 -19.51 30.53
C TYR A 79 17.14 -19.14 30.72
N LYS A 80 17.95 -19.31 29.68
CA LYS A 80 19.39 -19.05 29.73
C LYS A 80 19.82 -17.75 29.07
N GLN A 81 18.91 -17.06 28.38
CA GLN A 81 19.26 -15.85 27.64
C GLN A 81 18.18 -14.79 27.78
N VAL A 82 18.63 -13.55 28.02
CA VAL A 82 17.81 -12.36 27.91
C VAL A 82 18.53 -11.34 27.04
N SER A 83 17.81 -10.76 26.10
CA SER A 83 18.24 -9.56 25.39
C SER A 83 17.23 -8.45 25.67
N ALA A 84 17.69 -7.29 26.13
CA ALA A 84 16.83 -6.15 26.47
C ALA A 84 17.35 -4.87 25.82
N TRP A 85 16.43 -4.00 25.41
CA TRP A 85 16.74 -2.77 24.69
C TRP A 85 16.03 -1.60 25.35
N SER A 86 16.79 -0.61 25.83
CA SER A 86 16.30 0.76 26.05
C SER A 86 16.50 1.58 24.77
N ASP A 87 16.23 2.89 24.83
CA ASP A 87 16.49 3.84 23.75
C ASP A 87 17.98 3.93 23.36
N SER A 88 18.86 3.81 24.33
CA SER A 88 20.29 4.13 24.24
C SER A 88 21.21 2.99 24.64
N VAL A 89 20.66 1.91 25.20
CA VAL A 89 21.42 0.77 25.74
C VAL A 89 20.80 -0.55 25.33
N THR A 90 21.67 -1.48 24.94
CA THR A 90 21.33 -2.89 24.74
C THR A 90 22.02 -3.73 25.82
N TYR A 91 21.25 -4.61 26.45
CA TYR A 91 21.71 -5.58 27.43
C TYR A 91 21.60 -6.99 26.86
N ASP A 92 22.66 -7.78 27.04
CA ASP A 92 22.67 -9.22 26.72
C ASP A 92 23.08 -10.01 27.95
N LEU A 93 22.13 -10.70 28.57
CA LEU A 93 22.33 -11.57 29.71
C LEU A 93 22.38 -13.03 29.25
N ARG A 94 23.42 -13.76 29.67
CA ARG A 94 23.56 -15.20 29.43
C ARG A 94 23.85 -15.94 30.74
N ILE A 95 23.17 -17.05 30.95
CA ILE A 95 23.37 -17.96 32.08
C ILE A 95 24.05 -19.23 31.57
N SER A 96 25.26 -19.50 32.07
CA SER A 96 26.03 -20.68 31.69
C SER A 96 25.39 -21.99 32.20
N LYS A 97 25.83 -23.13 31.66
CA LYS A 97 25.40 -24.45 32.17
C LYS A 97 25.74 -24.68 33.66
N LYS A 98 26.74 -23.98 34.20
CA LYS A 98 27.16 -24.03 35.62
C LYS A 98 26.50 -22.93 36.48
N GLY A 99 25.53 -22.19 35.95
CA GLY A 99 24.80 -21.15 36.69
C GLY A 99 25.49 -19.78 36.78
N LYS A 100 26.69 -19.62 36.22
CA LYS A 100 27.38 -18.32 36.14
C LYS A 100 26.62 -17.35 35.23
N VAL A 101 26.38 -16.13 35.71
CA VAL A 101 25.66 -15.07 34.99
C VAL A 101 26.66 -14.15 34.30
N HIS A 102 26.41 -13.82 33.04
CA HIS A 102 27.17 -12.84 32.27
C HIS A 102 26.20 -11.77 31.75
N LEU A 103 26.43 -10.51 32.13
CA LEU A 103 25.68 -9.37 31.61
C LEU A 103 26.60 -8.52 30.73
N GLY A 104 26.31 -8.46 29.44
CA GLY A 104 26.87 -7.48 28.52
C GLY A 104 26.00 -6.22 28.48
N LYS A 105 26.64 -5.05 28.48
CA LYS A 105 25.99 -3.74 28.32
C LYS A 105 26.69 -3.02 27.17
N LYS A 106 25.93 -2.53 26.20
CA LYS A 106 26.44 -1.79 25.04
C LYS A 106 25.58 -0.55 24.79
N MET A 107 26.20 0.60 24.59
CA MET A 107 25.49 1.78 24.08
C MET A 107 25.12 1.56 22.62
N ASP A 108 23.86 1.80 22.26
CA ASP A 108 23.34 1.61 20.91
C ASP A 108 22.21 2.59 20.62
N ASP A 109 22.05 3.00 19.36
CA ASP A 109 20.94 3.85 18.94
C ASP A 109 19.75 2.96 18.53
N ASN A 110 18.88 2.68 19.50
CA ASN A 110 17.76 1.74 19.34
C ASN A 110 16.47 2.42 18.84
N ASP A 111 16.59 3.57 18.19
CA ASP A 111 15.47 4.37 17.64
C ASP A 111 14.49 3.55 16.78
N ASN A 112 15.01 2.60 16.00
CA ASN A 112 14.21 1.71 15.16
C ASN A 112 13.41 0.66 15.96
N ILE A 113 13.86 0.30 17.16
CA ILE A 113 13.16 -0.62 18.07
C ILE A 113 12.06 0.15 18.80
N ALA A 114 12.33 1.37 19.27
CA ALA A 114 11.33 2.30 19.83
C ALA A 114 10.16 2.51 18.88
N LYS A 115 10.46 2.84 17.61
CA LYS A 115 9.44 3.10 16.57
C LYS A 115 8.61 1.86 16.20
N LYS A 116 9.07 0.65 16.53
CA LYS A 116 8.32 -0.61 16.30
C LYS A 116 7.50 -1.05 17.51
N SER A 117 7.88 -0.65 18.74
CA SER A 117 7.19 -1.03 19.98
C SER A 117 5.99 -0.12 20.28
N HIS A 118 6.13 1.19 20.05
CA HIS A 118 5.01 2.12 20.12
C HIS A 118 4.05 1.76 18.99
N ASN A 119 2.84 1.35 19.37
CA ASN A 119 1.74 1.04 18.47
C ASN A 119 1.63 2.19 17.46
N LYS A 120 2.06 1.96 16.20
CA LYS A 120 2.03 2.99 15.17
C LYS A 120 0.61 3.54 15.10
N LYS A 121 0.37 4.74 15.63
CA LYS A 121 -0.63 5.61 15.00
C LYS A 121 -0.19 5.65 13.55
N LYS A 122 -0.97 5.02 12.66
CA LYS A 122 -0.69 5.04 11.23
C LYS A 122 -0.64 6.52 10.83
N ASN A 123 0.54 7.02 10.48
CA ASN A 123 0.69 8.37 9.97
C ASN A 123 0.15 8.39 8.54
N TYR A 124 -1.16 8.61 8.44
CA TYR A 124 -1.83 8.86 7.17
C TYR A 124 -1.35 10.20 6.59
N ILE A 125 -1.38 10.32 5.27
CA ILE A 125 -1.03 11.57 4.56
C ILE A 125 -2.15 12.60 4.75
N LEU A 126 -3.41 12.15 4.62
CA LEU A 126 -4.60 12.93 4.90
C LEU A 126 -4.96 12.68 6.37
N GLN A 127 -4.51 13.53 7.28
CA GLN A 127 -4.63 13.32 8.72
C GLN A 127 -5.95 13.85 9.28
N GLU A 128 -6.41 13.22 10.36
CA GLU A 128 -7.50 13.74 11.16
C GLU A 128 -7.12 15.11 11.76
N GLY A 129 -8.08 16.05 11.74
CA GLY A 129 -7.88 17.45 12.11
C GLY A 129 -7.53 18.36 10.93
N MET A 130 -7.22 17.81 9.75
CA MET A 130 -7.11 18.61 8.52
C MET A 130 -8.50 18.96 7.99
N ILE A 131 -8.67 20.20 7.54
CA ILE A 131 -9.85 20.62 6.79
C ILE A 131 -9.58 20.33 5.31
N ILE A 132 -10.27 19.29 4.80
CA ILE A 132 -10.14 18.78 3.44
C ILE A 132 -11.56 18.72 2.85
N GLU A 133 -11.96 19.77 2.13
CA GLU A 133 -13.32 19.93 1.60
C GLU A 133 -13.82 18.71 0.83
N PRO A 134 -13.02 18.08 -0.06
CA PRO A 134 -13.44 16.85 -0.73
C PRO A 134 -13.77 15.68 0.21
N LEU A 135 -13.10 15.55 1.36
CA LEU A 135 -13.39 14.50 2.33
C LEU A 135 -14.61 14.82 3.20
N ILE A 136 -14.86 16.10 3.45
CA ILE A 136 -16.04 16.58 4.16
C ILE A 136 -17.29 16.32 3.32
N ASP A 137 -17.28 16.72 2.04
CA ASP A 137 -18.41 16.54 1.13
C ASP A 137 -18.68 15.07 0.80
N LEU A 138 -17.64 14.23 0.87
CA LEU A 138 -17.78 12.77 0.76
C LEU A 138 -18.37 12.11 2.02
N GLY A 139 -18.54 12.87 3.09
CA GLY A 139 -18.98 12.39 4.40
C GLY A 139 -17.94 11.49 5.07
N VAL A 140 -16.67 11.61 4.71
CA VAL A 140 -15.57 10.88 5.36
C VAL A 140 -15.06 11.66 6.56
N PHE A 141 -15.00 13.00 6.44
CA PHE A 141 -14.66 13.91 7.52
C PHE A 141 -15.90 14.66 8.01
N THR A 142 -15.91 15.03 9.29
CA THR A 142 -16.80 16.07 9.82
C THR A 142 -16.28 17.45 9.41
N LYS A 143 -17.08 18.50 9.65
CA LYS A 143 -16.67 19.90 9.38
C LYS A 143 -15.44 20.31 10.19
N GLU A 144 -15.19 19.66 11.31
CA GLU A 144 -14.02 19.85 12.18
C GLU A 144 -12.81 19.00 11.76
N GLY A 145 -12.88 18.29 10.63
CA GLY A 145 -11.81 17.44 10.12
C GLY A 145 -11.67 16.09 10.83
N LYS A 146 -12.67 15.67 11.62
CA LYS A 146 -12.67 14.37 12.31
C LYS A 146 -13.14 13.25 11.40
N VAL A 147 -12.56 12.06 11.51
CA VAL A 147 -12.99 10.93 10.68
C VAL A 147 -14.34 10.42 11.19
N ILE A 148 -15.32 10.29 10.30
CA ILE A 148 -16.60 9.68 10.65
C ILE A 148 -16.37 8.17 10.84
N ASN A 149 -16.61 7.65 12.04
CA ASN A 149 -16.32 6.26 12.42
C ASN A 149 -16.89 5.22 11.44
N SER A 150 -18.13 5.42 10.96
CA SER A 150 -18.78 4.53 9.99
C SER A 150 -18.14 4.55 8.59
N LYS A 151 -17.26 5.51 8.31
CA LYS A 151 -16.53 5.69 7.05
C LYS A 151 -15.02 5.49 7.20
N TYR A 152 -14.56 4.95 8.33
CA TYR A 152 -13.14 4.76 8.60
C TYR A 152 -12.43 3.85 7.59
N ASP A 153 -13.10 2.83 7.06
CA ASP A 153 -12.51 1.96 6.02
C ASP A 153 -12.35 2.69 4.68
N LYS A 154 -13.32 3.54 4.32
CA LYS A 154 -13.22 4.42 3.15
C LYS A 154 -12.07 5.43 3.31
N TYR A 155 -11.91 5.99 4.51
CA TYR A 155 -10.77 6.86 4.83
C TYR A 155 -9.42 6.15 4.64
N LYS A 156 -9.29 4.89 5.09
CA LYS A 156 -8.08 4.09 4.86
C LYS A 156 -7.82 3.86 3.39
N GLN A 157 -8.85 3.53 2.60
CA GLN A 157 -8.71 3.27 1.17
C GLN A 157 -8.21 4.51 0.42
N ILE A 158 -8.81 5.67 0.70
CA ILE A 158 -8.39 6.95 0.10
C ILE A 158 -6.94 7.27 0.46
N ASN A 159 -6.57 7.14 1.75
CA ASN A 159 -5.18 7.34 2.16
C ASN A 159 -4.23 6.35 1.48
N ARG A 160 -4.61 5.07 1.40
CA ARG A 160 -3.79 4.05 0.76
C ARG A 160 -3.55 4.37 -0.71
N PHE A 161 -4.57 4.87 -1.41
CA PHE A 161 -4.42 5.34 -2.78
C PHE A 161 -3.42 6.51 -2.86
N VAL A 162 -3.58 7.52 -2.02
CA VAL A 162 -2.66 8.67 -1.98
C VAL A 162 -1.23 8.24 -1.61
N GLU A 163 -1.04 7.26 -0.74
CA GLU A 163 0.27 6.68 -0.41
C GLU A 163 0.92 6.02 -1.65
N ILE A 164 0.15 5.28 -2.45
CA ILE A 164 0.64 4.65 -3.69
C ILE A 164 1.13 5.71 -4.68
N ILE A 165 0.41 6.83 -4.80
CA ILE A 165 0.83 7.98 -5.60
C ILE A 165 2.09 8.64 -5.00
N ASP A 166 2.09 8.92 -3.69
CA ASP A 166 3.20 9.58 -2.99
C ASP A 166 4.50 8.80 -3.12
N ASP A 167 4.44 7.46 -3.14
CA ASP A 167 5.61 6.62 -3.35
C ASP A 167 6.31 6.86 -4.69
N GLU A 168 5.61 7.26 -5.76
CA GLU A 168 6.26 7.71 -7.01
C GLU A 168 6.64 9.19 -6.96
N ILE A 169 5.77 10.02 -6.42
CA ILE A 169 5.97 11.47 -6.38
C ILE A 169 7.21 11.84 -5.57
N LYS A 170 7.46 11.19 -4.43
CA LYS A 170 8.62 11.49 -3.57
C LYS A 170 9.98 11.09 -4.17
N LYS A 171 10.01 10.34 -5.28
CA LYS A 171 11.26 9.93 -5.94
C LYS A 171 11.91 11.07 -6.73
N ASN A 172 11.15 12.12 -7.04
CA ASN A 172 11.61 13.27 -7.82
C ASN A 172 11.11 14.58 -7.20
N ASP A 173 11.82 15.67 -7.43
CA ASP A 173 11.39 17.01 -7.01
C ASP A 173 10.58 17.68 -8.12
N TYR A 174 9.32 17.26 -8.27
CA TYR A 174 8.41 17.84 -9.26
C TYR A 174 7.96 19.25 -8.85
N LYS A 175 8.18 20.25 -9.70
CA LYS A 175 7.63 21.61 -9.52
C LYS A 175 6.28 21.78 -10.20
N GLU A 176 6.11 21.12 -11.34
CA GLU A 176 4.89 21.12 -12.13
C GLU A 176 4.52 19.71 -12.60
N LEU A 177 3.22 19.44 -12.70
CA LEU A 177 2.69 18.21 -13.30
C LEU A 177 1.43 18.51 -14.10
N THR A 178 1.31 17.88 -15.27
CA THR A 178 0.03 17.76 -15.99
C THR A 178 -0.54 16.36 -15.78
N ILE A 179 -1.76 16.28 -15.27
CA ILE A 179 -2.43 15.04 -14.89
C ILE A 179 -3.75 14.90 -15.64
N LEU A 180 -3.97 13.76 -16.28
CA LEU A 180 -5.25 13.40 -16.90
C LEU A 180 -5.91 12.27 -16.12
N ASP A 181 -7.20 12.42 -15.79
CA ASP A 181 -8.00 11.40 -15.12
C ASP A 181 -9.16 10.97 -16.02
N PHE A 182 -9.08 9.73 -16.53
CA PHE A 182 -10.07 9.19 -17.46
C PHE A 182 -11.14 8.38 -16.75
N GLY A 183 -12.40 8.63 -17.13
CA GLY A 183 -13.54 8.01 -16.47
C GLY A 183 -13.66 8.51 -15.03
N CYS A 184 -13.47 9.81 -14.82
CA CYS A 184 -13.40 10.41 -13.50
C CYS A 184 -14.74 10.34 -12.75
N GLY A 185 -15.87 10.21 -13.45
CA GLY A 185 -17.19 10.12 -12.84
C GLY A 185 -17.45 11.29 -11.89
N LYS A 186 -17.99 10.99 -10.70
CA LYS A 186 -18.22 12.01 -9.66
C LYS A 186 -16.93 12.60 -9.06
N SER A 187 -15.76 12.12 -9.49
CA SER A 187 -14.44 12.77 -9.32
C SER A 187 -13.96 12.99 -7.89
N TYR A 188 -14.53 12.29 -6.90
CA TYR A 188 -14.13 12.44 -5.50
C TYR A 188 -12.63 12.24 -5.26
N LEU A 189 -12.05 11.22 -5.89
CA LEU A 189 -10.62 10.93 -5.72
C LEU A 189 -9.74 11.93 -6.49
N THR A 190 -10.23 12.42 -7.64
CA THR A 190 -9.63 13.53 -8.39
C THR A 190 -9.48 14.78 -7.52
N PHE A 191 -10.54 15.17 -6.81
CA PHE A 191 -10.50 16.32 -5.89
C PHE A 191 -9.55 16.11 -4.71
N VAL A 192 -9.54 14.90 -4.12
CA VAL A 192 -8.61 14.56 -3.02
C VAL A 192 -7.16 14.60 -3.52
N LEU A 193 -6.88 14.09 -4.71
CA LEU A 193 -5.55 14.14 -5.30
C LEU A 193 -5.10 15.57 -5.59
N TYR A 194 -5.98 16.40 -6.14
CA TYR A 194 -5.66 17.81 -6.35
C TYR A 194 -5.30 18.50 -5.03
N TYR A 195 -6.07 18.27 -3.96
CA TYR A 195 -5.73 18.75 -2.62
C TYR A 195 -4.34 18.26 -2.18
N TYR A 196 -4.07 16.95 -2.32
CA TYR A 196 -2.77 16.38 -1.96
C TYR A 196 -1.62 17.05 -2.73
N PHE A 197 -1.71 17.18 -4.05
CA PHE A 197 -0.65 17.78 -4.86
C PHE A 197 -0.42 19.25 -4.51
N VAL A 198 -1.49 20.04 -4.45
CA VAL A 198 -1.38 21.50 -4.32
C VAL A 198 -1.21 21.93 -2.85
N LYS A 199 -2.01 21.38 -1.93
CA LYS A 199 -2.01 21.82 -0.53
C LYS A 199 -0.94 21.11 0.30
N ILE A 200 -0.70 19.82 0.08
CA ILE A 200 0.27 19.04 0.84
C ILE A 200 1.66 19.08 0.18
N LYS A 201 1.76 18.70 -1.10
CA LYS A 201 3.06 18.61 -1.80
C LYS A 201 3.55 19.94 -2.37
N LYS A 202 2.70 20.97 -2.44
CA LYS A 202 3.03 22.30 -3.00
C LYS A 202 3.53 22.22 -4.45
N ILE A 203 2.97 21.29 -5.23
CA ILE A 203 3.28 21.12 -6.66
C ILE A 203 2.23 21.91 -7.46
N ASN A 204 2.68 22.66 -8.47
CA ASN A 204 1.76 23.29 -9.41
C ASN A 204 1.19 22.22 -10.34
N VAL A 205 -0.11 21.93 -10.26
CA VAL A 205 -0.72 20.87 -11.05
C VAL A 205 -1.78 21.43 -11.97
N LYS A 206 -1.69 21.08 -13.26
CA LYS A 206 -2.81 21.17 -14.20
C LYS A 206 -3.47 19.81 -14.26
N MET A 207 -4.71 19.70 -13.79
CA MET A 207 -5.46 18.45 -13.76
C MET A 207 -6.71 18.55 -14.61
N ILE A 208 -6.92 17.56 -15.48
CA ILE A 208 -8.09 17.48 -16.36
C ILE A 208 -8.79 16.15 -16.11
N GLY A 209 -10.04 16.20 -15.67
CA GLY A 209 -10.90 15.02 -15.58
C GLY A 209 -11.77 14.88 -16.82
N LEU A 210 -11.87 13.66 -17.36
CA LEU A 210 -12.62 13.36 -18.58
C LEU A 210 -13.70 12.33 -18.30
N ASP A 211 -14.91 12.62 -18.76
CA ASP A 211 -16.08 11.73 -18.68
C ASP A 211 -16.98 11.92 -19.90
N LEU A 212 -17.85 10.94 -20.14
CA LEU A 212 -18.82 10.94 -21.25
C LEU A 212 -20.13 11.64 -20.89
N LYS A 213 -20.36 11.96 -19.61
CA LYS A 213 -21.63 12.48 -19.11
C LYS A 213 -21.57 13.99 -18.83
N GLU A 214 -22.27 14.78 -19.64
CA GLU A 214 -22.27 16.24 -19.54
C GLU A 214 -22.75 16.76 -18.16
N ASP A 215 -23.77 16.13 -17.58
CA ASP A 215 -24.29 16.49 -16.25
C ASP A 215 -23.25 16.27 -15.14
N VAL A 216 -22.46 15.21 -15.25
CA VAL A 216 -21.33 14.90 -14.36
C VAL A 216 -20.24 15.96 -14.51
N ILE A 217 -19.86 16.31 -15.73
CA ILE A 217 -18.85 17.33 -16.03
C ILE A 217 -19.26 18.69 -15.47
N LYS A 218 -20.50 19.12 -15.72
CA LYS A 218 -21.01 20.39 -15.21
C LYS A 218 -20.93 20.45 -13.68
N LYS A 219 -21.40 19.39 -13.00
CA LYS A 219 -21.36 19.32 -11.53
C LYS A 219 -19.93 19.30 -10.98
N CYS A 220 -19.01 18.57 -11.62
CA CYS A 220 -17.62 18.52 -11.17
C CYS A 220 -16.93 19.90 -11.33
N ASN A 221 -17.20 20.63 -12.41
CA ASN A 221 -16.70 22.00 -12.58
C ASN A 221 -17.30 22.99 -11.57
N GLU A 222 -18.58 22.85 -11.20
CA GLU A 222 -19.19 23.65 -10.13
C GLU A 222 -18.51 23.40 -8.78
N ILE A 223 -18.23 22.13 -8.45
CA ILE A 223 -17.50 21.74 -7.24
C ILE A 223 -16.06 22.26 -7.25
N ALA A 224 -15.35 22.15 -8.37
CA ALA A 224 -13.99 22.68 -8.52
C ALA A 224 -13.93 24.19 -8.24
N LYS A 225 -14.92 24.94 -8.74
CA LYS A 225 -15.07 26.38 -8.44
C LYS A 225 -15.36 26.63 -6.96
N ALA A 226 -16.24 25.85 -6.35
CA ALA A 226 -16.56 25.99 -4.92
C ALA A 226 -15.33 25.77 -4.02
N TYR A 227 -14.47 24.80 -4.37
CA TYR A 227 -13.21 24.55 -3.67
C TYR A 227 -12.07 25.50 -4.04
N LYS A 228 -12.27 26.39 -5.03
CA LYS A 228 -11.23 27.29 -5.58
C LYS A 228 -10.03 26.50 -6.11
N TYR A 229 -10.32 25.43 -6.86
CA TYR A 229 -9.30 24.59 -7.51
C TYR A 229 -9.10 25.08 -8.95
N ASP A 230 -8.42 26.22 -9.09
CA ASP A 230 -8.36 26.97 -10.37
C ASP A 230 -7.70 26.19 -11.52
N ASN A 231 -6.79 25.25 -11.20
CA ASN A 231 -6.10 24.44 -12.20
C ASN A 231 -6.68 23.02 -12.34
N LEU A 232 -7.88 22.77 -11.77
CA LEU A 232 -8.66 21.57 -11.99
C LEU A 232 -9.91 21.91 -12.81
N HIS A 233 -10.06 21.27 -13.96
CA HIS A 233 -11.28 21.36 -14.77
C HIS A 233 -11.66 19.99 -15.31
N PHE A 234 -12.90 19.90 -15.74
CA PHE A 234 -13.49 18.69 -16.29
C PHE A 234 -14.01 18.97 -17.69
N GLU A 235 -13.78 18.04 -18.61
CA GLU A 235 -14.18 18.18 -20.01
C GLU A 235 -14.99 16.95 -20.45
N LEU A 236 -15.95 17.19 -21.34
CA LEU A 236 -16.64 16.11 -22.03
C LEU A 236 -15.67 15.49 -23.03
N GLY A 237 -15.35 14.21 -22.87
CA GLY A 237 -14.37 13.56 -23.74
C GLY A 237 -14.45 12.04 -23.69
N ASP A 238 -14.40 11.42 -24.87
CA ASP A 238 -14.20 9.99 -24.99
C ASP A 238 -12.70 9.69 -24.99
N ILE A 239 -12.28 8.78 -24.12
CA ILE A 239 -10.91 8.27 -24.07
C ILE A 239 -10.48 7.71 -25.44
N ASN A 240 -11.41 7.12 -26.19
CA ASN A 240 -11.18 6.64 -27.54
C ASN A 240 -11.09 7.82 -28.52
N GLY A 241 -9.89 8.38 -28.67
CA GLY A 241 -9.62 9.45 -29.63
C GLY A 241 -9.47 10.85 -29.01
N PHE A 242 -9.49 10.99 -27.68
CA PHE A 242 -9.10 12.23 -27.02
C PHE A 242 -7.68 12.63 -27.44
N LYS A 243 -7.54 13.84 -27.98
CA LYS A 243 -6.24 14.38 -28.38
C LYS A 243 -5.84 15.48 -27.40
N TYR A 244 -4.68 15.32 -26.82
CA TYR A 244 -4.06 16.35 -26.00
C TYR A 244 -2.65 16.60 -26.51
N ASN A 245 -2.40 17.84 -26.96
CA ASN A 245 -1.14 18.21 -27.62
C ASN A 245 -0.07 18.70 -26.63
N ASN A 246 -0.43 18.88 -25.36
CA ASN A 246 0.54 19.26 -24.34
C ASN A 246 1.12 18.02 -23.67
N LYS A 247 2.26 18.20 -23.01
CA LYS A 247 2.90 17.16 -22.20
C LYS A 247 1.95 16.65 -21.12
N VAL A 248 1.88 15.33 -20.98
CA VAL A 248 1.16 14.64 -19.89
C VAL A 248 2.21 13.97 -19.00
N ASP A 249 2.22 14.29 -17.71
CA ASP A 249 3.15 13.68 -16.76
C ASP A 249 2.55 12.46 -16.08
N MET A 250 1.25 12.47 -15.80
CA MET A 250 0.54 11.39 -15.13
C MET A 250 -0.81 11.10 -15.77
N VAL A 251 -1.13 9.82 -15.92
CA VAL A 251 -2.47 9.35 -16.31
C VAL A 251 -3.06 8.51 -15.17
N ILE A 252 -4.32 8.79 -14.85
CA ILE A 252 -5.11 8.10 -13.85
C ILE A 252 -6.37 7.55 -14.52
N THR A 253 -6.76 6.33 -14.16
CA THR A 253 -8.01 5.71 -14.63
C THR A 253 -8.52 4.73 -13.57
N LEU A 254 -9.50 5.14 -12.78
CA LEU A 254 -9.91 4.39 -11.58
C LEU A 254 -11.13 3.51 -11.79
N HIS A 255 -11.94 3.81 -12.80
CA HIS A 255 -13.18 3.09 -13.09
C HIS A 255 -13.49 2.99 -14.59
N ALA A 256 -12.50 3.16 -15.46
CA ALA A 256 -12.70 2.88 -16.87
C ALA A 256 -12.99 1.37 -17.05
N CYS A 257 -14.18 1.02 -17.53
CA CYS A 257 -14.59 -0.36 -17.71
C CYS A 257 -14.11 -0.94 -19.04
N ASP A 258 -13.83 -2.24 -19.05
CA ASP A 258 -13.50 -3.03 -20.24
C ASP A 258 -12.36 -2.39 -21.05
N THR A 259 -12.55 -2.20 -22.36
CA THR A 259 -11.54 -1.64 -23.28
C THR A 259 -11.25 -0.16 -23.05
N ALA A 260 -12.07 0.58 -22.28
CA ALA A 260 -11.76 1.96 -21.92
C ALA A 260 -10.46 2.06 -21.10
N THR A 261 -10.17 1.05 -20.26
CA THR A 261 -8.86 0.94 -19.60
C THR A 261 -7.74 0.81 -20.63
N ASP A 262 -7.92 -0.01 -21.67
CA ASP A 262 -6.89 -0.23 -22.70
C ASP A 262 -6.59 1.05 -23.49
N TYR A 263 -7.62 1.82 -23.87
CA TYR A 263 -7.41 3.11 -24.51
C TYR A 263 -6.69 4.12 -23.59
N ALA A 264 -7.02 4.13 -22.29
CA ALA A 264 -6.33 4.97 -21.31
C ALA A 264 -4.85 4.61 -21.18
N LEU A 265 -4.52 3.32 -21.08
CA LEU A 265 -3.14 2.84 -21.04
C LEU A 265 -2.39 3.15 -22.34
N TYR A 266 -3.01 2.90 -23.49
CA TYR A 266 -2.43 3.21 -24.79
C TYR A 266 -2.13 4.70 -24.95
N ASN A 267 -3.09 5.59 -24.63
CA ASN A 267 -2.88 7.02 -24.72
C ASN A 267 -1.80 7.51 -23.74
N ALA A 268 -1.73 6.93 -22.54
CA ALA A 268 -0.66 7.23 -21.59
C ALA A 268 0.73 6.89 -22.13
N VAL A 269 0.87 5.73 -22.80
CA VAL A 269 2.12 5.35 -23.48
C VAL A 269 2.42 6.30 -24.64
N LYS A 270 1.41 6.61 -25.47
CA LYS A 270 1.55 7.50 -26.63
C LYS A 270 1.95 8.93 -26.25
N TRP A 271 1.39 9.47 -25.18
CA TRP A 271 1.81 10.76 -24.61
C TRP A 271 3.12 10.69 -23.83
N ASN A 272 3.75 9.52 -23.78
CA ASN A 272 5.02 9.31 -23.10
C ASN A 272 4.94 9.69 -21.61
N ALA A 273 3.79 9.43 -20.98
CA ALA A 273 3.53 9.82 -19.60
C ALA A 273 4.57 9.23 -18.66
N LYS A 274 4.94 9.97 -17.61
CA LYS A 274 5.94 9.50 -16.64
C LYS A 274 5.37 8.44 -15.71
N MET A 275 4.08 8.55 -15.39
CA MET A 275 3.41 7.74 -14.39
C MET A 275 1.99 7.37 -14.85
N ILE A 276 1.58 6.13 -14.57
CA ILE A 276 0.26 5.60 -14.91
C ILE A 276 -0.26 4.87 -13.68
N PHE A 277 -1.49 5.20 -13.26
CA PHE A 277 -2.19 4.54 -12.17
C PHE A 277 -3.58 4.13 -12.66
N SER A 278 -3.80 2.82 -12.77
CA SER A 278 -5.04 2.27 -13.30
C SER A 278 -5.65 1.27 -12.33
N VAL A 279 -6.94 1.40 -12.07
CA VAL A 279 -7.75 0.41 -11.34
C VAL A 279 -8.80 -0.14 -12.30
N PRO A 280 -8.51 -1.28 -12.98
CA PRO A 280 -9.46 -1.87 -13.91
C PRO A 280 -10.65 -2.45 -13.14
N CYS A 281 -11.87 -1.98 -13.43
CA CYS A 281 -13.07 -2.34 -12.65
C CYS A 281 -13.78 -3.61 -13.18
N CYS A 282 -14.18 -3.62 -14.45
CA CYS A 282 -14.84 -4.75 -15.12
C CYS A 282 -14.07 -5.12 -16.40
N GLN A 283 -14.00 -6.40 -16.74
CA GLN A 283 -13.30 -6.88 -17.94
C GLN A 283 -14.07 -8.04 -18.57
N HIS A 284 -14.54 -7.84 -19.79
CA HIS A 284 -15.30 -8.84 -20.52
C HIS A 284 -14.57 -9.35 -21.75
N GLU A 285 -13.61 -8.58 -22.27
CA GLU A 285 -12.83 -8.92 -23.47
C GLU A 285 -12.31 -10.36 -23.39
N PHE A 286 -11.38 -10.66 -22.48
CA PHE A 286 -10.78 -12.00 -22.37
C PHE A 286 -11.81 -13.04 -21.97
N ASN A 287 -12.75 -12.70 -21.09
CA ASN A 287 -13.77 -13.66 -20.63
C ASN A 287 -14.61 -14.18 -21.79
N SER A 288 -14.97 -13.31 -22.74
CA SER A 288 -15.75 -13.67 -23.93
C SER A 288 -14.96 -14.48 -24.97
N MET A 289 -13.64 -14.29 -25.03
CA MET A 289 -12.75 -14.95 -25.99
C MET A 289 -12.16 -16.27 -25.48
N MET A 290 -12.09 -16.45 -24.15
CA MET A 290 -11.34 -17.54 -23.52
C MET A 290 -11.88 -18.91 -23.92
N LYS A 291 -11.08 -19.62 -24.72
CA LYS A 291 -11.32 -21.00 -25.13
C LYS A 291 -10.02 -21.78 -24.99
N SER A 292 -10.11 -22.97 -24.42
CA SER A 292 -8.99 -23.91 -24.36
C SER A 292 -9.52 -25.32 -24.23
N ASP A 293 -9.09 -26.19 -25.14
CA ASP A 293 -9.45 -27.61 -25.12
C ASP A 293 -8.62 -28.37 -24.08
N SER A 294 -7.32 -28.05 -23.98
CA SER A 294 -6.37 -28.63 -23.02
C SER A 294 -6.60 -28.17 -21.57
N LEU A 295 -7.07 -26.94 -21.38
CA LEU A 295 -7.32 -26.32 -20.07
C LEU A 295 -8.81 -26.03 -19.84
N SER A 296 -9.69 -26.88 -20.35
CA SER A 296 -11.14 -26.74 -20.21
C SER A 296 -11.63 -26.64 -18.75
N ILE A 297 -10.84 -27.10 -17.77
CA ILE A 297 -11.12 -26.88 -16.34
C ILE A 297 -11.23 -25.39 -15.96
N LEU A 298 -10.53 -24.51 -16.66
CA LEU A 298 -10.55 -23.05 -16.44
C LEU A 298 -11.80 -22.40 -17.03
N THR A 299 -12.38 -22.99 -18.08
CA THR A 299 -13.56 -22.45 -18.79
C THR A 299 -14.86 -23.17 -18.43
N LYS A 300 -14.79 -24.36 -17.80
CA LYS A 300 -15.95 -25.18 -17.41
C LYS A 300 -16.91 -24.48 -16.44
N TYR A 301 -16.37 -23.65 -15.53
CA TYR A 301 -17.16 -22.96 -14.52
C TYR A 301 -17.07 -21.46 -14.75
N GLY A 302 -18.21 -20.81 -15.04
CA GLY A 302 -18.24 -19.39 -15.43
C GLY A 302 -17.55 -18.45 -14.44
N ILE A 303 -17.70 -18.67 -13.13
CA ILE A 303 -17.02 -17.86 -12.10
C ILE A 303 -15.50 -18.04 -12.10
N VAL A 304 -15.01 -19.25 -12.45
CA VAL A 304 -13.57 -19.51 -12.56
C VAL A 304 -13.04 -18.82 -13.81
N GLN A 305 -13.73 -18.98 -14.94
CA GLN A 305 -13.39 -18.33 -16.19
C GLN A 305 -13.30 -16.81 -16.05
N GLU A 306 -14.32 -16.19 -15.44
CA GLU A 306 -14.38 -14.75 -15.22
C GLU A 306 -13.18 -14.24 -14.41
N ARG A 307 -12.86 -14.92 -13.30
CA ARG A 307 -11.74 -14.52 -12.43
C ARG A 307 -10.38 -14.74 -13.07
N VAL A 308 -10.21 -15.85 -13.79
CA VAL A 308 -8.95 -16.15 -14.49
C VAL A 308 -8.74 -15.17 -15.64
N ALA A 309 -9.77 -14.94 -16.47
CA ALA A 309 -9.73 -13.98 -17.56
C ALA A 309 -9.41 -12.57 -17.06
N ALA A 310 -10.02 -12.16 -15.94
CA ALA A 310 -9.73 -10.89 -15.28
C ALA A 310 -8.24 -10.75 -14.91
N LEU A 311 -7.66 -11.76 -14.25
CA LEU A 311 -6.25 -11.74 -13.84
C LEU A 311 -5.30 -11.79 -15.05
N MET A 312 -5.63 -12.60 -16.07
CA MET A 312 -4.87 -12.65 -17.33
C MET A 312 -4.87 -11.31 -18.04
N THR A 313 -6.01 -10.62 -18.07
CA THR A 313 -6.12 -9.28 -18.68
C THR A 313 -5.19 -8.30 -17.97
N ASP A 314 -5.22 -8.26 -16.63
CA ASP A 314 -4.42 -7.32 -15.84
C ASP A 314 -2.90 -7.65 -15.94
N ALA A 315 -2.54 -8.94 -16.05
CA ALA A 315 -1.17 -9.38 -16.30
C ALA A 315 -0.68 -8.98 -17.71
N VAL A 316 -1.50 -9.18 -18.74
CA VAL A 316 -1.17 -8.77 -20.12
C VAL A 316 -0.96 -7.26 -20.21
N ARG A 317 -1.85 -6.46 -19.61
CA ARG A 317 -1.69 -5.01 -19.54
C ARG A 317 -0.39 -4.61 -18.88
N ALA A 318 -0.06 -5.23 -17.75
CA ALA A 318 1.16 -4.93 -17.03
C ALA A 318 2.42 -5.22 -17.86
N ASN A 319 2.45 -6.38 -18.53
CA ASN A 319 3.58 -6.77 -19.39
C ASN A 319 3.67 -5.94 -20.66
N ILE A 320 2.56 -5.50 -21.26
CA ILE A 320 2.58 -4.56 -22.39
C ILE A 320 3.20 -3.23 -21.97
N LEU A 321 2.83 -2.68 -20.81
CA LEU A 321 3.46 -1.46 -20.28
C LEU A 321 4.96 -1.66 -20.03
N GLU A 322 5.36 -2.84 -19.56
CA GLU A 322 6.77 -3.15 -19.37
C GLU A 322 7.55 -3.23 -20.70
N ALA A 323 6.97 -3.85 -21.73
CA ALA A 323 7.49 -3.83 -23.09
C ALA A 323 7.60 -2.39 -23.65
N CYS A 324 6.65 -1.52 -23.31
CA CYS A 324 6.68 -0.08 -23.64
C CYS A 324 7.73 0.72 -22.84
N GLY A 325 8.44 0.10 -21.88
CA GLY A 325 9.51 0.73 -21.11
C GLY A 325 9.08 1.33 -19.76
N TYR A 326 8.01 0.81 -19.17
CA TYR A 326 7.60 1.16 -17.81
C TYR A 326 8.08 0.09 -16.81
N ARG A 327 8.38 0.52 -15.58
CA ARG A 327 8.45 -0.37 -14.42
C ARG A 327 7.03 -0.56 -13.93
N THR A 328 6.47 -1.74 -14.13
CA THR A 328 5.07 -2.02 -13.81
C THR A 328 4.94 -2.88 -12.56
N GLN A 329 3.92 -2.61 -11.74
CA GLN A 329 3.56 -3.36 -10.55
C GLN A 329 2.05 -3.54 -10.50
N LEU A 330 1.62 -4.76 -10.16
CA LEU A 330 0.24 -5.04 -9.76
C LEU A 330 0.17 -5.04 -8.25
N LEU A 331 -0.62 -4.14 -7.68
CA LEU A 331 -0.75 -3.95 -6.24
C LEU A 331 -2.17 -4.30 -5.81
N GLU A 332 -2.31 -4.91 -4.64
CA GLU A 332 -3.62 -5.04 -4.01
C GLU A 332 -4.14 -3.66 -3.64
N PHE A 333 -5.31 -3.33 -4.17
CA PHE A 333 -6.02 -2.08 -3.95
C PHE A 333 -7.49 -2.40 -3.69
N ILE A 334 -7.94 -2.18 -2.46
CA ILE A 334 -9.36 -2.39 -2.13
C ILE A 334 -10.13 -1.23 -2.75
N ASP A 335 -10.93 -1.53 -3.77
CA ASP A 335 -11.75 -0.53 -4.44
C ASP A 335 -12.71 0.15 -3.43
N ILE A 336 -12.92 1.45 -3.63
CA ILE A 336 -13.87 2.28 -2.88
C ILE A 336 -15.30 1.91 -3.28
N ALA A 337 -15.50 1.38 -4.50
CA ALA A 337 -16.75 0.80 -4.97
C ALA A 337 -16.79 -0.72 -4.71
N HIS A 338 -18.00 -1.29 -4.61
CA HIS A 338 -18.23 -2.71 -4.33
C HIS A 338 -17.84 -3.63 -5.51
N SER A 339 -16.59 -3.56 -5.98
CA SER A 339 -16.04 -4.43 -7.00
C SER A 339 -15.35 -5.64 -6.36
N PRO A 340 -15.52 -6.86 -6.90
CA PRO A 340 -14.74 -8.03 -6.51
C PRO A 340 -13.28 -7.96 -7.00
N LYS A 341 -12.93 -6.95 -7.82
CA LYS A 341 -11.55 -6.69 -8.26
C LYS A 341 -10.84 -5.75 -7.31
N ASN A 342 -9.62 -6.15 -6.92
CA ASN A 342 -8.80 -5.41 -5.97
C ASN A 342 -7.37 -5.17 -6.51
N ILE A 343 -7.20 -4.87 -7.81
CA ILE A 343 -5.88 -4.69 -8.41
C ILE A 343 -5.71 -3.27 -8.94
N LEU A 344 -4.62 -2.63 -8.53
CA LEU A 344 -4.12 -1.39 -9.11
C LEU A 344 -2.86 -1.69 -9.93
N ILE A 345 -2.87 -1.27 -11.19
CA ILE A 345 -1.70 -1.23 -12.06
C ILE A 345 -1.00 0.10 -11.81
N ARG A 346 0.23 0.03 -11.31
CA ARG A 346 1.15 1.16 -11.16
C ARG A 346 2.27 0.99 -12.17
N ALA A 347 2.46 1.96 -13.04
CA ALA A 347 3.55 1.95 -14.01
C ALA A 347 4.28 3.30 -14.00
N SER A 348 5.61 3.28 -13.89
CA SER A 348 6.42 4.50 -14.00
C SER A 348 7.54 4.32 -15.01
N LYS A 349 7.84 5.40 -15.75
CA LYS A 349 8.95 5.44 -16.71
C LYS A 349 10.24 5.02 -16.02
N GLY A 350 10.96 4.08 -16.62
CA GLY A 350 12.25 3.62 -16.09
C GLY A 350 13.14 3.03 -17.16
N ASN A 351 14.42 2.85 -16.81
CA ASN A 351 15.36 2.17 -17.68
C ASN A 351 15.09 0.65 -17.62
N ILE A 352 14.28 0.17 -18.57
CA ILE A 352 14.04 -1.25 -18.83
C ILE A 352 14.98 -1.70 -19.95
N THR A 353 15.74 -2.76 -19.72
CA THR A 353 16.66 -3.32 -20.72
C THR A 353 15.89 -3.87 -21.91
N LYS A 354 16.52 -3.87 -23.10
CA LYS A 354 15.92 -4.41 -24.32
C LYS A 354 15.47 -5.88 -24.14
N GLU A 355 16.34 -6.70 -23.56
CA GLU A 355 16.04 -8.10 -23.22
C GLU A 355 14.77 -8.24 -22.36
N LYS A 356 14.60 -7.36 -21.35
CA LYS A 356 13.42 -7.41 -20.49
C LYS A 356 12.15 -7.03 -21.26
N LYS A 357 12.21 -6.02 -22.12
CA LYS A 357 11.08 -5.63 -22.98
C LYS A 357 10.66 -6.77 -23.92
N GLU A 358 11.63 -7.38 -24.60
CA GLU A 358 11.41 -8.50 -25.52
C GLU A 358 10.82 -9.70 -24.78
N LYS A 359 11.33 -10.02 -23.58
CA LYS A 359 10.77 -11.06 -22.73
C LYS A 359 9.32 -10.78 -22.33
N SER A 360 9.00 -9.56 -21.89
CA SER A 360 7.62 -9.20 -21.51
C SER A 360 6.65 -9.36 -22.70
N LEU A 361 7.07 -8.93 -23.90
CA LEU A 361 6.26 -9.08 -25.11
C LEU A 361 6.12 -10.55 -25.54
N LEU A 362 7.17 -11.37 -25.38
CA LEU A 362 7.12 -12.80 -25.63
C LEU A 362 6.12 -13.51 -24.69
N GLU A 363 6.15 -13.20 -23.40
CA GLU A 363 5.20 -13.75 -22.42
C GLU A 363 3.74 -13.38 -22.77
N VAL A 364 3.51 -12.14 -23.22
CA VAL A 364 2.19 -11.72 -23.73
C VAL A 364 1.79 -12.56 -24.95
N ASN A 365 2.65 -12.67 -25.96
CA ASN A 365 2.34 -13.43 -27.17
C ASN A 365 2.08 -14.92 -26.87
N ASN A 366 2.82 -15.52 -25.95
CA ASN A 366 2.61 -16.92 -25.54
C ASN A 366 1.21 -17.13 -24.95
N LEU A 367 0.79 -16.26 -24.02
CA LEU A 367 -0.54 -16.34 -23.42
C LEU A 367 -1.65 -16.06 -24.44
N VAL A 368 -1.43 -15.09 -25.32
CA VAL A 368 -2.35 -14.75 -26.42
C VAL A 368 -2.54 -15.94 -27.37
N ASN A 369 -1.47 -16.65 -27.72
CA ASN A 369 -1.54 -17.82 -28.59
C ASN A 369 -2.21 -19.03 -27.91
N GLU A 370 -1.90 -19.29 -26.64
CA GLU A 370 -2.46 -20.43 -25.89
C GLU A 370 -4.00 -20.39 -25.81
N PHE A 371 -4.57 -19.20 -25.64
CA PHE A 371 -6.01 -19.00 -25.47
C PHE A 371 -6.69 -18.36 -26.69
N ASN A 372 -5.96 -18.14 -27.79
CA ASN A 372 -6.42 -17.43 -28.99
C ASN A 372 -7.05 -16.06 -28.68
N PHE A 373 -6.42 -15.30 -27.78
CA PHE A 373 -6.88 -13.96 -27.45
C PHE A 373 -6.53 -12.96 -28.54
N GLU A 374 -7.25 -11.84 -28.56
CA GLU A 374 -6.89 -10.71 -29.41
C GLU A 374 -6.97 -9.38 -28.64
N PRO A 375 -6.04 -9.12 -27.69
CA PRO A 375 -6.16 -7.99 -26.76
C PRO A 375 -6.16 -6.63 -27.46
N THR A 376 -7.13 -5.77 -27.15
CA THR A 376 -7.24 -4.41 -27.72
C THR A 376 -5.98 -3.60 -27.49
N LEU A 377 -5.44 -3.59 -26.27
CA LEU A 377 -4.22 -2.83 -25.96
C LEU A 377 -3.04 -3.27 -26.84
N LEU A 378 -2.87 -4.59 -27.06
CA LEU A 378 -1.78 -5.14 -27.86
C LEU A 378 -1.89 -4.69 -29.33
N LYS A 379 -3.11 -4.69 -29.89
CA LYS A 379 -3.37 -4.19 -31.24
C LYS A 379 -3.00 -2.71 -31.37
N LEU A 380 -3.44 -1.89 -30.41
CA LEU A 380 -3.17 -0.45 -30.40
C LEU A 380 -1.68 -0.13 -30.34
N VAL A 381 -0.92 -0.79 -29.47
CA VAL A 381 0.52 -0.52 -29.33
C VAL A 381 1.34 -1.01 -30.53
N LYS A 382 0.95 -2.14 -31.15
CA LYS A 382 1.61 -2.64 -32.36
C LYS A 382 1.34 -1.75 -33.57
N ASN A 383 0.11 -1.30 -33.76
CA ASN A 383 -0.27 -0.45 -34.90
C ASN A 383 0.50 0.88 -34.93
N ASP A 384 0.86 1.41 -33.75
CA ASP A 384 1.65 2.64 -33.60
C ASP A 384 3.17 2.39 -33.41
N ASN A 385 3.65 1.15 -33.60
CA ASN A 385 5.06 0.75 -33.42
C ASN A 385 5.64 1.12 -32.04
N LEU A 386 4.85 1.01 -30.98
CA LEU A 386 5.27 1.29 -29.61
C LEU A 386 5.97 0.09 -28.95
N VAL A 387 5.81 -1.11 -29.52
CA VAL A 387 6.44 -2.38 -29.11
C VAL A 387 6.93 -3.18 -30.30
#